data_AF-A0A413B5I1-F1
#
_entry.id   AF-A0A413B5I1-F1
#
_cell.length_a   1.000
_cell.length_b   1.000
_cell.length_c   1.000
_cell.angle_alpha   90.00
_cell.angle_beta   90.00
_cell.angle_gamma   90.00
#
_symmetry.space_group_name_H-M   'P 1'
#
loop_
_entity.id
_entity.type
_entity.pdbx_description
1 polymer ?
#
loop_
_entity_poly.entity_id
_entity_poly.type
_entity_poly.pdbx_seq_one_letter_code
_entity_poly.pdbx_strand_id
1 'polypeptide(L)'
;MRKRKIPLAGTLQNNPISTEEIADIAADIQRELETYADPVKRKYLPRFFKTGKGEYGEGDKFLGVVVPNTRTVAKQHKDAPFAVMAELLQSQWHECRLCALLMLVERFKKSGEKERKLIYDFYLSQTARINNWDLVDLSAPGIVGEYLKDKSRDDLYRLADGVLLWEQRIAVVSTYTLIKNGDFTDILALSERLLHHPHDLMRKAVGWMLREMGKRDKDLLVQFLEKHSKVMPRTMLRYAIEKFPEEERKEFMKR
;
A
#
# COMPACT_ATOMS: atom_id res chain seq x y z
N MET A 1 -16.10 -22.96 -11.94
CA MET A 1 -15.33 -21.70 -11.79
C MET A 1 -13.97 -21.87 -12.47
N ARG A 2 -13.78 -21.29 -13.66
CA ARG A 2 -12.52 -21.39 -14.42
C ARG A 2 -11.50 -20.41 -13.83
N LYS A 3 -10.42 -20.94 -13.23
CA LYS A 3 -9.21 -20.17 -12.90
C LYS A 3 -8.66 -19.59 -14.20
N ARG A 4 -8.77 -18.26 -14.39
CA ARG A 4 -8.09 -17.58 -15.49
C ARG A 4 -6.59 -17.62 -15.19
N LYS A 5 -5.83 -18.40 -15.96
CA LYS A 5 -4.38 -18.23 -16.08
C LYS A 5 -4.15 -16.86 -16.73
N ILE A 6 -3.55 -15.94 -15.99
CA ILE A 6 -3.06 -14.67 -16.54
C ILE A 6 -1.82 -15.02 -17.38
N PRO A 7 -1.76 -14.66 -18.67
CA PRO A 7 -0.54 -14.85 -19.46
C PRO A 7 0.51 -13.85 -19.00
N LEU A 8 1.72 -14.33 -18.69
CA LEU A 8 2.91 -13.48 -18.58
C LEU A 8 3.17 -12.87 -19.96
N ALA A 9 2.79 -11.59 -20.13
CA ALA A 9 2.97 -10.88 -21.38
C ALA A 9 4.40 -10.32 -21.48
N GLY A 10 5.21 -10.96 -22.32
CA GLY A 10 6.07 -10.33 -23.33
C GLY A 10 7.20 -9.41 -22.86
N THR A 11 8.38 -10.02 -22.67
CA THR A 11 9.71 -9.58 -23.11
C THR A 11 9.85 -8.17 -23.70
N LEU A 12 10.50 -7.30 -22.94
CA LEU A 12 11.37 -6.25 -23.47
C LEU A 12 12.81 -6.63 -23.10
N GLN A 13 13.58 -7.00 -24.12
CA GLN A 13 15.04 -7.22 -24.15
C GLN A 13 15.72 -7.52 -22.81
N ASN A 14 15.87 -8.82 -22.52
CA ASN A 14 17.02 -9.41 -21.82
C ASN A 14 16.98 -10.91 -22.16
N ASN A 15 18.13 -11.55 -22.34
CA ASN A 15 18.20 -13.01 -22.41
C ASN A 15 17.34 -13.59 -21.28
N PRO A 16 16.55 -14.67 -21.51
CA PRO A 16 15.74 -15.25 -20.46
C PRO A 16 16.68 -15.74 -19.36
N ILE A 17 16.76 -14.97 -18.27
CA ILE A 17 17.54 -15.35 -17.10
C ILE A 17 16.91 -16.62 -16.51
N SER A 18 17.75 -17.58 -16.19
CA SER A 18 17.36 -18.86 -15.61
C SER A 18 16.75 -18.66 -14.22
N THR A 19 16.00 -19.67 -13.76
CA THR A 19 15.45 -19.66 -12.39
C THR A 19 16.54 -19.58 -11.33
N GLU A 20 17.70 -20.17 -11.60
CA GLU A 20 18.88 -20.10 -10.72
C GLU A 20 19.42 -18.67 -10.65
N GLU A 21 19.62 -18.01 -11.79
CA GLU A 21 20.05 -16.60 -11.82
C GLU A 21 19.04 -15.66 -11.14
N ILE A 22 17.74 -15.90 -11.28
CA ILE A 22 16.71 -15.11 -10.58
C ILE A 22 16.86 -15.24 -9.06
N ALA A 23 17.05 -16.48 -8.57
CA ALA A 23 17.21 -16.77 -7.15
C ALA A 23 18.50 -16.17 -6.61
N ASP A 24 19.60 -16.24 -7.37
CA ASP A 24 20.89 -15.67 -6.98
C ASP A 24 20.81 -14.15 -6.85
N ILE A 25 20.21 -13.45 -7.83
CA ILE A 25 20.04 -11.98 -7.75
C ILE A 25 19.14 -11.60 -6.57
N ALA A 26 18.05 -12.34 -6.33
CA ALA A 26 17.18 -12.07 -5.17
C ALA A 26 17.92 -12.30 -3.84
N ALA A 27 18.75 -13.34 -3.77
CA ALA A 27 19.59 -13.63 -2.61
C ALA A 27 20.68 -12.57 -2.40
N ASP A 28 21.27 -12.03 -3.46
CA ASP A 28 22.22 -10.90 -3.41
C ASP A 28 21.58 -9.66 -2.80
N ILE A 29 20.38 -9.29 -3.27
CA ILE A 29 19.62 -8.15 -2.75
C ILE A 29 19.26 -8.37 -1.27
N GLN A 30 18.87 -9.59 -0.89
CA GLN A 30 18.62 -9.91 0.52
C GLN A 30 19.89 -9.76 1.37
N ARG A 31 21.04 -10.27 0.90
CA ARG A 31 22.31 -10.14 1.63
C ARG A 31 22.72 -8.67 1.77
N GLU A 32 22.47 -7.85 0.76
CA GLU A 32 22.68 -6.40 0.86
C GLU A 32 21.79 -5.76 1.93
N LEU A 33 20.49 -6.10 1.98
CA LEU A 33 19.59 -5.66 3.06
C LEU A 33 20.11 -6.08 4.44
N GLU A 34 20.63 -7.31 4.55
CA GLU A 34 21.16 -7.85 5.80
C GLU A 34 22.38 -7.07 6.32
N THR A 35 23.15 -6.40 5.45
CA THR A 35 24.24 -5.50 5.90
C THR A 35 23.74 -4.30 6.72
N TYR A 36 22.46 -3.95 6.59
CA TYR A 36 21.79 -2.89 7.33
C TYR A 36 20.94 -3.40 8.51
N ALA A 37 21.01 -4.70 8.82
CA ALA A 37 20.20 -5.29 9.87
C ALA A 37 20.62 -4.81 11.26
N ASP A 38 19.64 -4.31 12.02
CA ASP A 38 19.82 -3.95 13.42
C ASP A 38 19.18 -5.03 14.32
N PRO A 39 19.95 -5.70 15.21
CA PRO A 39 19.42 -6.76 16.07
C PRO A 39 18.38 -6.26 17.08
N VAL A 40 18.43 -4.98 17.48
CA VAL A 40 17.41 -4.36 18.32
C VAL A 40 16.12 -4.21 17.54
N LYS A 41 16.20 -3.72 16.29
CA LYS A 41 15.02 -3.62 15.41
C LYS A 41 14.46 -4.99 15.07
N ARG A 42 15.30 -5.98 14.78
CA ARG A 42 14.88 -7.37 14.50
C ARG A 42 14.00 -7.94 15.62
N LYS A 43 14.29 -7.62 16.88
CA LYS A 43 13.47 -8.02 18.04
C LYS A 43 12.21 -7.18 18.22
N TYR A 44 12.26 -5.89 17.90
CA TYR A 44 11.17 -4.93 18.13
C TYR A 44 10.08 -4.98 17.05
N LEU A 45 10.47 -5.03 15.77
CA LEU A 45 9.56 -4.93 14.62
C LEU A 45 8.43 -5.97 14.63
N PRO A 46 8.65 -7.25 14.99
CA PRO A 46 7.55 -8.22 15.06
C PRO A 46 6.42 -7.81 16.01
N ARG A 47 6.73 -7.13 17.13
CA ARG A 47 5.72 -6.62 18.07
C ARG A 47 5.01 -5.39 17.52
N PHE A 48 5.74 -4.51 16.85
CA PHE A 48 5.19 -3.30 16.24
C PHE A 48 4.21 -3.64 15.11
N PHE A 49 4.59 -4.58 14.25
CA PHE A 49 3.80 -5.07 13.12
C PHE A 49 2.81 -6.18 13.46
N LYS A 50 2.64 -6.50 14.74
CA LYS A 50 1.59 -7.40 15.24
C LYS A 50 1.61 -8.76 14.55
N THR A 51 2.70 -9.49 14.78
CA THR A 51 2.99 -10.80 14.15
C THR A 51 2.57 -12.02 14.97
N GLY A 52 1.93 -11.80 16.12
CA GLY A 52 1.39 -12.88 16.95
C GLY A 52 0.21 -13.60 16.31
N LYS A 53 -0.16 -14.75 16.88
CA LYS A 53 -1.31 -15.53 16.43
C LYS A 53 -2.61 -14.72 16.52
N GLY A 54 -3.38 -14.69 15.44
CA GLY A 54 -4.62 -13.92 15.30
C GLY A 54 -4.43 -12.42 15.06
N GLU A 55 -3.18 -11.94 14.99
CA GLU A 55 -2.89 -10.55 14.65
C GLU A 55 -2.75 -10.36 13.13
N TYR A 56 -2.85 -9.13 12.64
CA TYR A 56 -2.90 -8.86 11.20
C TYR A 56 -1.60 -9.20 10.45
N GLY A 57 -0.46 -9.26 11.14
CA GLY A 57 0.84 -9.61 10.59
C GLY A 57 1.29 -11.03 10.95
N GLU A 58 0.38 -11.91 11.38
CA GLU A 58 0.70 -13.26 11.83
C GLU A 58 1.69 -13.98 10.88
N GLY A 59 2.79 -14.49 11.45
CA GLY A 59 3.80 -15.26 10.73
C GLY A 59 4.83 -14.42 9.94
N ASP A 60 4.71 -13.10 9.91
CA ASP A 60 5.69 -12.22 9.28
C ASP A 60 7.03 -12.21 10.04
N LYS A 61 8.14 -12.14 9.30
CA LYS A 61 9.50 -12.16 9.85
C LYS A 61 10.28 -10.94 9.40
N PHE A 62 11.16 -10.45 10.27
CA PHE A 62 11.88 -9.20 10.05
C PHE A 62 13.38 -9.42 10.08
N LEU A 63 14.09 -8.83 9.12
CA LEU A 63 15.55 -8.72 9.12
C LEU A 63 16.03 -7.69 10.14
N GLY A 64 15.20 -6.72 10.52
CA GLY A 64 15.58 -5.60 11.39
C GLY A 64 16.10 -4.39 10.62
N VAL A 65 15.67 -4.20 9.36
CA VAL A 65 16.14 -3.12 8.50
C VAL A 65 15.12 -2.00 8.51
N VAL A 66 15.57 -0.76 8.74
CA VAL A 66 14.68 0.41 8.72
C VAL A 66 14.37 0.85 7.28
N VAL A 67 13.20 1.48 7.10
CA VAL A 67 12.71 1.93 5.78
C VAL A 67 13.73 2.78 5.00
N PRO A 68 14.46 3.75 5.59
CA PRO A 68 15.47 4.51 4.85
C PRO A 68 16.54 3.62 4.19
N ASN A 69 17.03 2.60 4.90
CA ASN A 69 18.04 1.68 4.36
C ASN A 69 17.44 0.77 3.29
N THR A 70 16.18 0.32 3.48
CA THR A 70 15.47 -0.45 2.45
C THR A 70 15.30 0.35 1.15
N ARG A 71 15.03 1.67 1.26
CA ARG A 71 14.97 2.57 0.09
C ARG A 71 16.30 2.72 -0.62
N THR A 72 17.42 2.72 0.11
CA THR A 72 18.76 2.77 -0.48
C THR A 72 18.99 1.57 -1.39
N VAL A 73 18.77 0.36 -0.89
CA VAL A 73 18.91 -0.88 -1.67
C VAL A 73 17.93 -0.90 -2.85
N ALA A 74 16.65 -0.60 -2.60
CA ALA A 74 15.62 -0.61 -3.63
C ALA A 74 15.94 0.33 -4.81
N LYS A 75 16.54 1.49 -4.55
CA LYS A 75 16.92 2.46 -5.59
C LYS A 75 18.06 1.94 -6.48
N GLN A 76 19.00 1.18 -5.91
CA GLN A 76 20.12 0.59 -6.64
C GLN A 76 19.67 -0.55 -7.57
N HIS A 77 18.67 -1.32 -7.13
CA HIS A 77 18.19 -2.51 -7.85
C HIS A 77 16.88 -2.32 -8.62
N LYS A 78 16.36 -1.09 -8.74
CA LYS A 78 15.05 -0.80 -9.36
C LYS A 78 14.89 -1.33 -10.79
N ASP A 79 15.99 -1.50 -11.52
CA ASP A 79 16.01 -1.95 -12.92
C ASP A 79 16.08 -3.48 -13.05
N ALA A 80 16.12 -4.22 -11.94
CA ALA A 80 16.08 -5.68 -11.93
C ALA A 80 14.82 -6.22 -12.65
N PRO A 81 14.88 -7.43 -13.22
CA PRO A 81 13.71 -8.05 -13.87
C PRO A 81 12.55 -8.27 -12.91
N PHE A 82 11.30 -8.21 -13.42
CA PHE A 82 10.11 -8.48 -12.58
C PHE A 82 10.14 -9.86 -11.91
N ALA A 83 10.79 -10.86 -12.52
CA ALA A 83 10.94 -12.18 -11.92
C ALA A 83 11.73 -12.13 -10.60
N VAL A 84 12.76 -11.29 -10.51
CA VAL A 84 13.52 -11.06 -9.26
C VAL A 84 12.64 -10.38 -8.22
N MET A 85 11.87 -9.37 -8.61
CA MET A 85 10.93 -8.70 -7.69
C MET A 85 9.82 -9.66 -7.21
N ALA A 86 9.37 -10.57 -8.08
CA ALA A 86 8.41 -11.61 -7.72
C ALA A 86 9.00 -12.58 -6.68
N GLU A 87 10.26 -13.00 -6.85
CA GLU A 87 10.98 -13.84 -5.90
C GLU A 87 11.12 -13.15 -4.53
N LEU A 88 11.56 -11.89 -4.52
CA LEU A 88 11.63 -11.07 -3.30
C LEU A 88 10.27 -10.92 -2.61
N LEU A 89 9.16 -10.82 -3.36
CA LEU A 89 7.80 -10.78 -2.81
C LEU A 89 7.37 -12.11 -2.17
N GLN A 90 7.92 -13.25 -2.63
CA GLN A 90 7.69 -14.55 -2.01
C GLN A 90 8.51 -14.78 -0.74
N SER A 91 9.54 -13.96 -0.50
CA SER A 91 10.36 -14.05 0.71
C SER A 91 9.51 -14.01 1.99
N GLN A 92 9.94 -14.78 2.99
CA GLN A 92 9.38 -14.71 4.35
C GLN A 92 9.75 -13.41 5.07
N TRP A 93 10.80 -12.72 4.60
CA TRP A 93 11.30 -11.51 5.19
C TRP A 93 10.52 -10.29 4.71
N HIS A 94 9.94 -9.56 5.65
CA HIS A 94 9.19 -8.34 5.41
C HIS A 94 9.98 -7.34 4.56
N GLU A 95 11.24 -7.07 4.92
CA GLU A 95 12.04 -6.04 4.26
C GLU A 95 12.43 -6.41 2.83
N CYS A 96 12.52 -7.70 2.48
CA CYS A 96 12.67 -8.13 1.08
C CYS A 96 11.44 -7.76 0.25
N ARG A 97 10.24 -8.00 0.80
CA ARG A 97 8.97 -7.67 0.14
C ARG A 97 8.79 -6.16 0.02
N LEU A 98 9.12 -5.41 1.07
CA LEU A 98 9.14 -3.95 1.02
C LEU A 98 10.14 -3.44 -0.03
N CYS A 99 11.34 -4.02 -0.10
CA CYS A 99 12.36 -3.65 -1.09
C CYS A 99 11.82 -3.81 -2.52
N ALA A 100 11.22 -4.96 -2.85
CA ALA A 100 10.61 -5.20 -4.16
C ALA A 100 9.54 -4.15 -4.52
N LEU A 101 8.66 -3.80 -3.57
CA LEU A 101 7.64 -2.77 -3.81
C LEU A 101 8.26 -1.38 -4.01
N LEU A 102 9.31 -1.05 -3.27
CA LEU A 102 10.02 0.21 -3.42
C LEU A 102 10.82 0.27 -4.73
N MET A 103 11.37 -0.85 -5.20
CA MET A 103 11.99 -0.97 -6.53
C MET A 103 10.97 -0.64 -7.61
N LEU A 104 9.75 -1.21 -7.53
CA LEU A 104 8.65 -0.90 -8.45
C LEU A 104 8.29 0.59 -8.42
N VAL A 105 8.19 1.20 -7.23
CA VAL A 105 7.89 2.63 -7.09
C VAL A 105 8.97 3.50 -7.74
N GLU A 106 10.26 3.19 -7.53
CA GLU A 106 11.36 3.96 -8.14
C GLU A 106 11.42 3.79 -9.65
N ARG A 107 11.14 2.57 -10.15
CA ARG A 107 11.04 2.28 -11.58
C ARG A 107 9.88 3.05 -12.21
N PHE A 108 8.67 2.96 -11.63
CA PHE A 108 7.44 3.60 -12.14
C PHE A 108 7.59 5.12 -12.36
N LYS A 109 8.29 5.81 -11.45
CA LYS A 109 8.57 7.25 -11.56
C LYS A 109 9.33 7.63 -12.84
N LYS A 110 10.17 6.73 -13.35
CA LYS A 110 11.02 6.96 -14.55
C LYS A 110 10.45 6.30 -15.81
N SER A 111 9.43 5.46 -15.66
CA SER A 111 8.78 4.74 -16.75
C SER A 111 7.84 5.61 -17.58
N GLY A 112 7.79 5.32 -18.88
CA GLY A 112 6.71 5.77 -19.78
C GLY A 112 5.46 4.90 -19.65
N GLU A 113 4.40 5.28 -20.36
CA GLU A 113 3.05 4.71 -20.22
C GLU A 113 2.99 3.17 -20.33
N LYS A 114 3.68 2.59 -21.32
CA LYS A 114 3.70 1.13 -21.54
C LYS A 114 4.27 0.38 -20.33
N GLU A 115 5.39 0.85 -19.80
CA GLU A 115 6.04 0.19 -18.66
C GLU A 115 5.29 0.46 -17.35
N ARG A 116 4.71 1.65 -17.18
CA ARG A 116 3.81 1.93 -16.04
C ARG A 116 2.64 0.97 -15.97
N LYS A 117 2.04 0.65 -17.12
CA LYS A 117 1.00 -0.39 -17.20
C LYS A 117 1.52 -1.76 -16.75
N LEU A 118 2.70 -2.17 -17.21
CA LEU A 118 3.29 -3.45 -16.80
C LEU A 118 3.55 -3.51 -15.29
N ILE A 119 4.07 -2.44 -14.71
CA ILE A 119 4.29 -2.33 -13.25
C ILE A 119 2.96 -2.39 -12.50
N TYR A 120 1.95 -1.66 -12.99
CA TYR A 120 0.61 -1.66 -12.40
C TYR A 120 -0.03 -3.06 -12.41
N ASP A 121 -0.03 -3.72 -13.58
CA ASP A 121 -0.58 -5.07 -13.75
C ASP A 121 0.19 -6.08 -12.86
N PHE A 122 1.52 -5.97 -12.81
CA PHE A 122 2.38 -6.79 -11.96
C PHE A 122 2.03 -6.58 -10.48
N TYR A 123 1.95 -5.33 -10.02
CA TYR A 123 1.60 -5.00 -8.63
C TYR A 123 0.27 -5.64 -8.21
N LEU A 124 -0.78 -5.49 -9.03
CA LEU A 124 -2.09 -6.07 -8.74
C LEU A 124 -2.10 -7.61 -8.78
N SER A 125 -1.19 -8.24 -9.53
CA SER A 125 -1.04 -9.70 -9.52
C SER A 125 -0.41 -10.24 -8.23
N GLN A 126 0.23 -9.37 -7.41
CA GLN A 126 1.02 -9.76 -6.23
C GLN A 126 0.36 -9.38 -4.90
N THR A 127 -0.88 -8.88 -4.89
CA THR A 127 -1.55 -8.34 -3.69
C THR A 127 -1.56 -9.30 -2.50
N ALA A 128 -1.64 -10.61 -2.74
CA ALA A 128 -1.56 -11.63 -1.69
C ALA A 128 -0.27 -11.61 -0.86
N ARG A 129 0.82 -11.05 -1.40
CA ARG A 129 2.12 -10.89 -0.71
C ARG A 129 2.34 -9.49 -0.13
N ILE A 130 1.47 -8.53 -0.46
CA ILE A 130 1.44 -7.16 0.08
C ILE A 130 0.58 -7.18 1.35
N ASN A 131 1.03 -7.92 2.36
CA ASN A 131 0.19 -8.32 3.49
C ASN A 131 0.44 -7.54 4.78
N ASN A 132 0.85 -6.28 4.67
CA ASN A 132 1.03 -5.38 5.81
C ASN A 132 0.69 -3.94 5.41
N TRP A 133 0.34 -3.10 6.37
CA TRP A 133 -0.13 -1.75 6.10
C TRP A 133 0.96 -0.87 5.49
N ASP A 134 2.21 -1.02 5.89
CA ASP A 134 3.32 -0.22 5.37
C ASP A 134 3.72 -0.63 3.96
N LEU A 135 3.66 -1.93 3.64
CA LEU A 135 3.82 -2.43 2.27
C LEU A 135 2.83 -1.75 1.33
N VAL A 136 1.55 -1.64 1.74
CA VAL A 136 0.52 -0.92 0.99
C VAL A 136 0.81 0.58 0.96
N ASP A 137 0.97 1.21 2.12
CA ASP A 137 1.03 2.66 2.25
C ASP A 137 2.23 3.29 1.54
N LEU A 138 3.34 2.57 1.46
CA LEU A 138 4.57 3.03 0.81
C LEU A 138 4.61 2.75 -0.70
N SER A 139 3.64 2.02 -1.25
CA SER A 139 3.66 1.58 -2.66
C SER A 139 2.39 1.96 -3.44
N ALA A 140 1.20 1.74 -2.86
CA ALA A 140 -0.08 1.91 -3.54
C ALA A 140 -0.33 3.33 -4.08
N PRO A 141 0.02 4.44 -3.38
CA PRO A 141 -0.14 5.77 -3.95
C PRO A 141 0.75 6.00 -5.18
N GLY A 142 2.01 5.56 -5.11
CA GLY A 142 3.02 5.81 -6.15
C GLY A 142 2.90 4.91 -7.38
N ILE A 143 2.13 3.82 -7.29
CA ILE A 143 1.88 2.89 -8.40
C ILE A 143 0.42 2.96 -8.82
N VAL A 144 -0.49 2.44 -8.00
CA VAL A 144 -1.92 2.34 -8.33
C VAL A 144 -2.55 3.74 -8.42
N GLY A 145 -2.29 4.62 -7.45
CA GLY A 145 -2.81 5.98 -7.46
C GLY A 145 -2.32 6.81 -8.65
N GLU A 146 -1.01 6.75 -8.93
CA GLU A 146 -0.42 7.46 -10.08
C GLU A 146 -0.84 6.89 -11.43
N TYR A 147 -1.06 5.59 -11.55
CA TYR A 147 -1.52 4.96 -12.80
C TYR A 147 -3.00 5.27 -13.11
N LEU A 148 -3.84 5.36 -12.06
CA LEU A 148 -5.29 5.52 -12.22
C LEU A 148 -5.77 6.98 -12.31
N LYS A 149 -4.88 7.96 -12.12
CA LYS A 149 -5.27 9.38 -12.05
C LYS A 149 -6.00 9.87 -13.31
N ASP A 150 -5.63 9.35 -14.48
CA ASP A 150 -6.16 9.69 -15.80
C ASP A 150 -6.83 8.48 -16.50
N LYS A 151 -7.21 7.45 -15.74
CA LYS A 151 -7.83 6.21 -16.24
C LYS A 151 -9.14 5.88 -15.51
N SER A 152 -9.82 4.81 -15.95
CA SER A 152 -10.95 4.26 -15.18
C SER A 152 -10.47 3.83 -13.79
N ARG A 153 -11.27 4.14 -12.77
CA ARG A 153 -10.99 3.86 -11.36
C ARG A 153 -11.76 2.64 -10.84
N ASP A 154 -12.37 1.86 -11.74
CA ASP A 154 -13.15 0.65 -11.40
C ASP A 154 -12.36 -0.34 -10.53
N ASP A 155 -11.04 -0.43 -10.75
CA ASP A 155 -10.18 -1.29 -9.95
C ASP A 155 -10.12 -0.89 -8.47
N LEU A 156 -10.26 0.40 -8.11
CA LEU A 156 -10.36 0.81 -6.71
C LEU A 156 -11.61 0.20 -6.05
N TYR A 157 -12.75 0.23 -6.74
CA TYR A 157 -14.00 -0.32 -6.22
C TYR A 157 -13.97 -1.85 -6.18
N ARG A 158 -13.42 -2.49 -7.21
CA ARG A 158 -13.21 -3.95 -7.22
C ARG A 158 -12.35 -4.41 -6.04
N LEU A 159 -11.27 -3.69 -5.74
CA LEU A 159 -10.39 -3.98 -4.60
C LEU A 159 -11.08 -3.72 -3.25
N ALA A 160 -11.88 -2.64 -3.15
CA ALA A 160 -12.66 -2.34 -1.96
C ALA A 160 -13.74 -3.39 -1.65
N ASP A 161 -14.27 -4.05 -2.68
CA ASP A 161 -15.22 -5.16 -2.56
C ASP A 161 -14.57 -6.52 -2.31
N GLY A 162 -13.25 -6.60 -2.44
CA GLY A 162 -12.49 -7.81 -2.17
C GLY A 162 -12.60 -8.25 -0.71
N VAL A 163 -12.23 -9.50 -0.45
CA VAL A 163 -12.19 -10.06 0.92
C VAL A 163 -10.87 -9.81 1.63
N LEU A 164 -9.81 -9.47 0.87
CA LEU A 164 -8.49 -9.24 1.42
C LEU A 164 -8.40 -7.82 1.98
N LEU A 165 -8.14 -7.73 3.29
CA LEU A 165 -7.93 -6.47 4.01
C LEU A 165 -6.97 -5.51 3.28
N TRP A 166 -5.91 -6.08 2.70
CA TRP A 166 -4.85 -5.30 2.07
C TRP A 166 -5.25 -4.77 0.69
N GLU A 167 -6.10 -5.48 -0.05
CA GLU A 167 -6.68 -4.98 -1.30
C GLU A 167 -7.62 -3.80 -1.03
N GLN A 168 -8.47 -3.93 0.00
CA GLN A 168 -9.34 -2.84 0.43
C GLN A 168 -8.52 -1.62 0.88
N ARG A 169 -7.40 -1.85 1.56
CA ARG A 169 -6.47 -0.79 1.94
C ARG A 169 -5.81 -0.14 0.72
N ILE A 170 -5.39 -0.92 -0.28
CA ILE A 170 -4.86 -0.41 -1.55
C ILE A 170 -5.89 0.53 -2.19
N ALA A 171 -7.16 0.12 -2.29
CA ALA A 171 -8.23 0.94 -2.86
C ALA A 171 -8.31 2.34 -2.21
N VAL A 172 -8.34 2.37 -0.88
CA VAL A 172 -8.44 3.64 -0.12
C VAL A 172 -7.14 4.44 -0.21
N VAL A 173 -5.98 3.82 0.02
CA VAL A 173 -4.72 4.57 0.13
C VAL A 173 -4.23 5.07 -1.22
N SER A 174 -4.60 4.41 -2.32
CA SER A 174 -4.33 4.90 -3.67
C SER A 174 -5.04 6.22 -3.99
N THR A 175 -6.16 6.55 -3.33
CA THR A 175 -6.81 7.86 -3.51
C THR A 175 -5.95 9.01 -3.01
N TYR A 176 -4.89 8.77 -2.23
CA TYR A 176 -3.99 9.82 -1.77
C TYR A 176 -3.45 10.64 -2.96
N THR A 177 -3.10 9.98 -4.07
CA THR A 177 -2.63 10.66 -5.29
C THR A 177 -3.72 11.54 -5.90
N LEU A 178 -4.96 11.06 -5.95
CA LEU A 178 -6.11 11.81 -6.47
C LEU A 178 -6.41 13.03 -5.59
N ILE A 179 -6.44 12.84 -4.27
CA ILE A 179 -6.61 13.90 -3.27
C ILE A 179 -5.53 14.97 -3.44
N LYS A 180 -4.27 14.59 -3.65
CA LYS A 180 -3.18 15.54 -3.88
C LYS A 180 -3.40 16.39 -5.14
N ASN A 181 -4.12 15.87 -6.12
CA ASN A 181 -4.48 16.55 -7.37
C ASN A 181 -5.84 17.27 -7.31
N GLY A 182 -6.46 17.37 -6.13
CA GLY A 182 -7.74 18.06 -5.94
C GLY A 182 -8.96 17.24 -6.36
N ASP A 183 -8.79 15.95 -6.62
CA ASP A 183 -9.89 15.05 -6.96
C ASP A 183 -10.29 14.22 -5.74
N PHE A 184 -11.51 14.48 -5.24
CA PHE A 184 -12.01 13.91 -3.99
C PHE A 184 -13.12 12.88 -4.19
N THR A 185 -13.54 12.63 -5.44
CA THR A 185 -14.72 11.82 -5.74
C THR A 185 -14.58 10.40 -5.18
N ASP A 186 -13.46 9.73 -5.44
CA ASP A 186 -13.30 8.33 -5.03
C ASP A 186 -13.11 8.18 -3.52
N ILE A 187 -12.46 9.13 -2.84
CA ILE A 187 -12.32 9.00 -1.38
C ILE A 187 -13.68 9.17 -0.69
N LEU A 188 -14.53 10.08 -1.15
CA LEU A 188 -15.89 10.21 -0.59
C LEU A 188 -16.69 8.93 -0.82
N ALA A 189 -16.72 8.42 -2.06
CA ALA A 189 -17.45 7.20 -2.40
C ALA A 189 -16.94 5.96 -1.64
N LEU A 190 -15.63 5.77 -1.56
CA LEU A 190 -15.02 4.66 -0.81
C LEU A 190 -15.22 4.80 0.70
N SER A 191 -15.24 6.04 1.22
CA SER A 191 -15.50 6.29 2.65
C SER A 191 -16.92 5.93 3.05
N GLU A 192 -17.92 6.22 2.19
CA GLU A 192 -19.30 5.77 2.41
C GLU A 192 -19.40 4.25 2.32
N ARG A 193 -18.78 3.65 1.29
CA ARG A 193 -18.80 2.20 1.05
C ARG A 193 -18.17 1.41 2.19
N LEU A 194 -17.07 1.90 2.75
CA LEU A 194 -16.30 1.23 3.80
C LEU A 194 -16.58 1.81 5.20
N LEU A 195 -17.64 2.61 5.35
CA LEU A 195 -17.97 3.33 6.58
C LEU A 195 -18.01 2.40 7.81
N HIS A 196 -18.61 1.22 7.64
CA HIS A 196 -18.79 0.23 8.71
C HIS A 196 -17.76 -0.90 8.69
N HIS A 197 -16.64 -0.73 7.98
CA HIS A 197 -15.63 -1.78 7.90
C HIS A 197 -15.21 -2.23 9.32
N PRO A 198 -15.20 -3.55 9.61
CA PRO A 198 -14.97 -4.05 10.97
C PRO A 198 -13.53 -3.84 11.44
N HIS A 199 -12.58 -3.88 10.51
CA HIS A 199 -11.16 -3.85 10.82
C HIS A 199 -10.64 -2.44 11.15
N ASP A 200 -9.92 -2.31 12.27
CA ASP A 200 -9.38 -1.03 12.76
C ASP A 200 -8.40 -0.37 11.76
N LEU A 201 -7.54 -1.16 11.09
CA LEU A 201 -6.63 -0.62 10.08
C LEU A 201 -7.35 0.07 8.90
N MET A 202 -8.53 -0.42 8.51
CA MET A 202 -9.32 0.24 7.46
C MET A 202 -9.98 1.52 7.96
N ARG A 203 -10.49 1.52 9.20
CA ARG A 203 -11.02 2.74 9.82
C ARG A 203 -9.96 3.84 9.87
N LYS A 204 -8.72 3.47 10.17
CA LYS A 204 -7.56 4.36 10.15
C LYS A 204 -7.21 4.84 8.73
N ALA A 205 -7.23 3.95 7.73
CA ALA A 205 -6.97 4.33 6.33
C ALA A 205 -8.01 5.34 5.81
N VAL A 206 -9.30 5.03 5.98
CA VAL A 206 -10.40 5.90 5.56
C VAL A 206 -10.35 7.24 6.28
N GLY A 207 -10.22 7.22 7.62
CA GLY A 207 -10.08 8.45 8.40
C GLY A 207 -8.84 9.26 8.03
N TRP A 208 -7.72 8.60 7.70
CA TRP A 208 -6.52 9.27 7.21
C TRP A 208 -6.77 9.94 5.87
N MET A 209 -7.34 9.25 4.88
CA MET A 209 -7.59 9.84 3.57
C MET A 209 -8.64 10.97 3.61
N LEU A 210 -9.68 10.85 4.44
CA LEU A 210 -10.61 11.95 4.74
C LEU A 210 -9.89 13.17 5.35
N ARG A 211 -8.93 12.95 6.25
CA ARG A 211 -8.09 14.03 6.78
C ARG A 211 -7.24 14.67 5.68
N GLU A 212 -6.64 13.88 4.79
CA GLU A 212 -5.83 14.43 3.69
C GLU A 212 -6.66 15.25 2.70
N MET A 213 -7.92 14.86 2.47
CA MET A 213 -8.92 15.68 1.76
C MET A 213 -9.23 16.97 2.54
N GLY A 214 -9.54 16.86 3.83
CA GLY A 214 -9.89 17.99 4.70
C GLY A 214 -8.78 19.05 4.87
N LYS A 215 -7.51 18.67 4.70
CA LYS A 215 -6.38 19.63 4.63
C LYS A 215 -6.45 20.55 3.41
N ARG A 216 -7.18 20.15 2.37
CA ARG A 216 -7.34 20.88 1.10
C ARG A 216 -8.71 21.53 1.02
N ASP A 217 -9.74 20.83 1.49
CA ASP A 217 -11.11 21.29 1.50
C ASP A 217 -11.78 20.91 2.84
N LYS A 218 -11.70 21.84 3.80
CA LYS A 218 -12.26 21.64 5.14
C LYS A 218 -13.79 21.56 5.07
N ASP A 219 -14.43 22.38 4.24
CA ASP A 219 -15.88 22.48 4.17
C ASP A 219 -16.49 21.18 3.63
N LEU A 220 -15.86 20.58 2.62
CA LEU A 220 -16.28 19.27 2.11
C LEU A 220 -16.12 18.17 3.16
N LEU A 221 -15.06 18.19 3.96
CA LEU A 221 -14.91 17.25 5.08
C LEU A 221 -16.01 17.48 6.12
N VAL A 222 -16.32 18.72 6.49
CA VAL A 222 -17.39 19.04 7.44
C VAL A 222 -18.73 18.52 6.93
N GLN A 223 -19.09 18.77 5.67
CA GLN A 223 -20.33 18.27 5.06
C GLN A 223 -20.43 16.73 5.13
N PHE A 224 -19.33 16.03 4.82
CA PHE A 224 -19.27 14.58 4.96
C PHE A 224 -19.49 14.12 6.41
N LEU A 225 -18.82 14.78 7.36
CA LEU A 225 -18.92 14.44 8.78
C LEU A 225 -20.30 14.78 9.37
N GLU A 226 -20.95 15.84 8.94
CA GLU A 226 -22.32 16.17 9.36
C GLU A 226 -23.30 15.07 8.97
N LYS A 227 -23.14 14.50 7.78
CA LYS A 227 -23.95 13.38 7.28
C LYS A 227 -23.68 12.06 8.03
N HIS A 228 -22.42 11.78 8.39
CA HIS A 228 -22.01 10.43 8.81
C HIS A 228 -21.52 10.28 10.26
N SER A 229 -21.18 11.37 10.96
CA SER A 229 -20.50 11.32 12.28
C SER A 229 -21.20 10.45 13.32
N LYS A 230 -22.54 10.45 13.35
CA LYS A 230 -23.35 9.67 14.31
C LYS A 230 -23.19 8.16 14.17
N VAL A 231 -22.86 7.67 12.99
CA VAL A 231 -22.74 6.23 12.68
C VAL A 231 -21.31 5.82 12.32
N MET A 232 -20.42 6.79 12.13
CA MET A 232 -19.02 6.57 11.82
C MET A 232 -18.27 5.94 13.01
N PRO A 233 -17.41 4.93 12.79
CA PRO A 233 -16.58 4.39 13.86
C PRO A 233 -15.70 5.47 14.51
N ARG A 234 -15.64 5.50 15.85
CA ARG A 234 -14.88 6.52 16.62
C ARG A 234 -13.41 6.65 16.18
N THR A 235 -12.76 5.55 15.80
CA THR A 235 -11.39 5.59 15.27
C THR A 235 -11.32 6.38 13.96
N MET A 236 -12.23 6.13 13.03
CA MET A 236 -12.26 6.80 11.72
C MET A 236 -12.50 8.31 11.91
N LEU A 237 -13.49 8.67 12.73
CA LEU A 237 -13.81 10.06 13.05
C LEU A 237 -12.61 10.79 13.64
N ARG A 238 -11.95 10.20 14.64
CA ARG A 238 -10.77 10.79 15.30
C ARG A 238 -9.63 11.06 14.31
N TYR A 239 -9.41 10.14 13.36
CA TYR A 239 -8.39 10.31 12.33
C TYR A 239 -8.75 11.43 11.36
N ALA A 240 -10.01 11.52 10.94
CA ALA A 240 -10.51 12.53 10.01
C ALA A 240 -10.37 13.96 10.58
N ILE A 241 -10.73 14.16 11.85
CA ILE A 241 -10.72 15.48 12.50
C ILE A 241 -9.39 15.82 13.20
N GLU A 242 -8.32 15.06 12.99
CA GLU A 242 -7.04 15.25 13.72
C GLU A 242 -6.51 16.70 13.61
N LYS A 243 -6.76 17.37 12.48
CA LYS A 243 -6.29 18.73 12.19
C LYS A 243 -7.28 19.83 12.55
N PHE A 244 -8.45 19.49 13.10
CA PHE A 244 -9.43 20.50 13.52
C PHE A 244 -8.98 21.16 14.85
N PRO A 245 -9.41 22.40 15.12
CA PRO A 245 -9.31 23.00 16.45
C PRO A 245 -9.92 22.09 17.52
N GLU A 246 -9.37 22.16 18.73
CA GLU A 246 -9.76 21.26 19.82
C GLU A 246 -11.27 21.30 20.12
N GLU A 247 -11.88 22.48 20.10
CA GLU A 247 -13.31 22.64 20.37
C GLU A 247 -14.19 21.99 19.29
N GLU A 248 -13.87 22.17 18.01
CA GLU A 248 -14.57 21.48 16.90
C GLU A 248 -14.41 19.95 17.03
N ARG A 249 -13.21 19.48 17.42
CA ARG A 249 -12.98 18.04 17.64
C ARG A 249 -13.85 17.50 18.76
N LYS A 250 -13.94 18.21 19.89
CA LYS A 250 -14.80 17.83 21.02
C LYS A 250 -16.25 17.79 20.62
N GLU A 251 -16.71 18.75 19.80
CA GLU A 251 -18.08 18.78 19.31
C GLU A 251 -18.42 17.55 18.46
N PHE A 252 -17.62 17.24 17.44
CA PHE A 252 -17.84 16.05 16.62
C PHE A 252 -17.76 14.74 17.43
N MET A 253 -16.88 14.66 18.43
CA MET A 253 -16.72 13.46 19.26
C MET A 253 -17.83 13.24 20.30
N LYS A 254 -18.69 14.24 20.54
CA LYS A 254 -19.87 14.17 21.43
C LYS A 254 -21.14 13.71 20.70
N ARG A 255 -21.18 13.84 19.37
CA ARG A 255 -22.29 13.38 18.52
C ARG A 255 -22.30 11.85 18.43
#